data_AF-A0A318TB81-F1
#
_entry.id   AF-A0A318TB81-F1
#
_cell.length_a   1.000
_cell.length_b   1.000
_cell.length_c   1.000
_cell.angle_alpha   90.00
_cell.angle_beta   90.00
_cell.angle_gamma   90.00
#
_symmetry.space_group_name_H-M   'P 1'
#
loop_
_entity.id
_entity.type
_entity.pdbx_description
1 polymer ?
#
loop_
_entity_poly.entity_id
_entity_poly.type
_entity_poly.pdbx_seq_one_letter_code
_entity_poly.pdbx_strand_id
1 'polypeptide(L)'
;MYIVSLLDNESENRKEYILNNFYIPINLIEFKIDVTDIKRAFEVAKNRLSRIINSIEEIEIKVITVNNWIFSFRNNEDGMKVVYRISTNNEEK
;
A
#
# COMPACT_ATOMS: atom_id res chain seq x y z
N MET A 1 -15.25 -2.38 9.43
CA MET A 1 -14.46 -1.21 8.98
C MET A 1 -12.97 -1.48 9.19
N TYR A 2 -12.20 -1.33 8.13
CA TYR A 2 -10.75 -1.43 8.13
C TYR A 2 -10.11 -0.09 7.80
N ILE A 3 -8.93 0.15 8.32
CA ILE A 3 -8.09 1.30 8.02
C ILE A 3 -6.89 0.80 7.23
N VAL A 4 -6.62 1.47 6.11
CA VAL A 4 -5.41 1.26 5.32
C VAL A 4 -4.49 2.44 5.54
N SER A 5 -3.31 2.21 6.09
CA SER A 5 -2.33 3.25 6.40
C SER A 5 -1.01 2.99 5.68
N LEU A 6 -0.42 4.03 5.11
CA LEU A 6 0.92 4.02 4.55
C LEU A 6 1.93 3.86 5.69
N LEU A 7 2.72 2.80 5.65
CA LEU A 7 3.80 2.57 6.60
C LEU A 7 5.12 3.14 6.09
N ASP A 8 5.39 2.98 4.80
CA ASP A 8 6.69 3.32 4.24
C ASP A 8 6.61 3.63 2.74
N ASN A 9 7.50 4.51 2.28
CA ASN A 9 7.67 4.92 0.89
C ASN A 9 9.16 5.15 0.61
N GLU A 10 9.87 4.07 0.27
CA GLU A 10 11.31 4.09 0.00
C GLU A 10 11.61 3.89 -1.49
N SER A 11 12.59 4.65 -1.98
CA SER A 11 13.20 4.45 -3.30
C SER A 11 14.49 3.67 -3.12
N GLU A 12 14.53 2.40 -3.51
CA GLU A 12 15.73 1.57 -3.36
C GLU A 12 16.80 1.87 -4.44
N ASN A 13 16.39 2.43 -5.59
CA ASN A 13 17.28 2.76 -6.70
C ASN A 13 17.08 4.22 -7.17
N ARG A 14 17.72 5.18 -6.52
CA ARG A 14 17.89 6.52 -7.11
C ARG A 14 18.85 6.47 -8.29
N LYS A 15 18.43 5.93 -9.43
CA LYS A 15 19.09 6.23 -10.71
C LYS A 15 18.84 7.72 -10.97
N GLU A 16 19.91 8.50 -11.19
CA GLU A 16 19.90 9.97 -11.37
C GLU A 16 19.12 10.48 -12.60
N TYR A 17 18.24 9.67 -13.19
CA TYR A 17 17.40 10.02 -14.32
C TYR A 17 15.99 9.49 -14.07
N ILE A 18 15.07 10.33 -13.58
CA ILE A 18 13.66 9.95 -13.44
C ILE A 18 12.81 10.92 -14.25
N LEU A 19 12.32 10.46 -15.39
CA LEU A 19 11.35 11.16 -16.25
C LEU A 19 9.91 10.76 -15.93
N ASN A 20 9.65 9.92 -14.92
CA ASN A 20 8.31 9.60 -14.43
C ASN A 20 8.35 9.39 -12.91
N ASN A 21 8.10 10.46 -12.17
CA ASN A 21 8.09 10.43 -10.71
C ASN A 21 6.94 9.56 -10.21
N PHE A 22 7.30 8.41 -9.64
CA PHE A 22 6.45 7.66 -8.74
C PHE A 22 6.07 8.56 -7.56
N TYR A 23 4.83 9.07 -7.54
CA TYR A 23 4.35 10.01 -6.54
C TYR A 23 3.13 9.42 -5.85
N ILE A 24 3.24 9.20 -4.53
CA ILE A 24 2.08 8.93 -3.69
C ILE A 24 1.58 10.29 -3.20
N PRO A 25 0.35 10.71 -3.55
CA PRO A 25 -0.23 11.91 -2.99
C PRO A 25 -0.24 11.84 -1.47
N ILE A 26 0.19 12.92 -0.80
CA ILE A 26 0.19 13.08 0.67
C ILE A 26 -1.20 12.76 1.27
N ASN A 27 -2.28 12.88 0.48
CA ASN A 27 -3.65 12.57 0.88
C ASN A 27 -3.96 11.05 0.99
N LEU A 28 -3.00 10.15 0.71
CA LEU A 28 -3.15 8.69 0.79
C LEU A 28 -2.36 8.06 1.95
N ILE A 29 -1.99 8.86 2.95
CA ILE A 29 -1.39 8.34 4.19
C ILE A 29 -2.35 7.39 4.89
N GLU A 30 -3.67 7.65 4.83
CA GLU A 30 -4.67 6.77 5.44
C GLU A 30 -6.02 6.84 4.72
N PHE A 31 -6.71 5.70 4.58
CA PHE A 31 -8.11 5.68 4.15
C PHE A 31 -8.90 4.55 4.78
N LYS A 32 -10.19 4.80 4.99
CA LYS A 32 -11.14 3.84 5.58
C LYS A 32 -11.83 3.02 4.49
N ILE A 33 -12.01 1.73 4.76
CA ILE A 33 -12.75 0.81 3.92
C ILE A 33 -13.88 0.18 4.74
N ASP A 34 -15.10 0.37 4.26
CA ASP A 34 -16.29 -0.21 4.90
C ASP A 34 -16.59 -1.59 4.33
N VAL A 35 -15.90 -2.59 4.88
CA VAL A 35 -16.11 -4.02 4.58
C VAL A 35 -16.03 -4.85 5.87
N THR A 36 -16.55 -6.07 5.78
CA THR A 36 -16.68 -7.02 6.89
C THR A 36 -15.50 -7.99 7.01
N ASP A 37 -14.68 -8.15 5.96
CA ASP A 37 -13.55 -9.08 5.95
C ASP A 37 -12.28 -8.45 5.34
N ILE A 38 -11.13 -8.89 5.85
CA ILE A 38 -9.82 -8.33 5.49
C ILE A 38 -9.40 -8.63 4.04
N LYS A 39 -9.90 -9.72 3.45
CA LYS A 39 -9.60 -10.06 2.05
C LYS A 39 -10.26 -9.08 1.10
N ARG A 40 -11.54 -8.75 1.34
CA ARG A 40 -12.22 -7.67 0.61
C ARG A 40 -11.58 -6.32 0.88
N ALA A 41 -11.12 -6.05 2.11
CA ALA A 41 -10.40 -4.82 2.42
C ALA A 41 -9.14 -4.70 1.57
N PHE A 42 -8.38 -5.78 1.45
CA PHE A 42 -7.21 -5.85 0.58
C PHE A 42 -7.54 -5.63 -0.90
N GLU A 43 -8.56 -6.30 -1.45
CA GLU A 43 -8.93 -6.11 -2.86
C GLU A 43 -9.37 -4.67 -3.17
N VAL A 44 -10.12 -4.03 -2.25
CA VAL A 44 -10.50 -2.62 -2.40
C VAL A 44 -9.28 -1.70 -2.31
N ALA A 45 -8.39 -1.95 -1.34
CA ALA A 45 -7.16 -1.19 -1.17
C ALA A 45 -6.26 -1.30 -2.41
N LYS A 46 -6.04 -2.52 -2.89
CA LYS A 46 -5.26 -2.83 -4.09
C LYS A 46 -5.82 -2.11 -5.31
N ASN A 47 -7.12 -2.22 -5.58
CA ASN A 47 -7.75 -1.56 -6.72
C ASN A 47 -7.70 -0.04 -6.66
N ARG A 48 -7.74 0.55 -5.45
CA ARG A 48 -7.62 2.00 -5.27
C ARG A 48 -6.19 2.46 -5.50
N LEU A 49 -5.22 1.76 -4.91
CA LEU A 49 -3.80 2.10 -4.97
C LEU A 49 -3.19 1.82 -6.34
N SER A 50 -3.63 0.78 -7.05
CA SER A 50 -3.14 0.45 -8.40
C SER A 50 -3.49 1.48 -9.48
N ARG A 51 -4.48 2.33 -9.22
CA ARG A 51 -4.80 3.47 -10.10
C ARG A 51 -3.87 4.66 -9.91
N ILE A 52 -3.09 4.63 -8.84
CA ILE A 52 -2.24 5.74 -8.38
C ILE A 52 -0.78 5.37 -8.59
N ILE A 53 -0.46 4.11 -8.36
CA ILE A 53 0.87 3.53 -8.54
C ILE A 53 0.99 3.09 -10.01
N ASN A 54 1.74 3.86 -10.80
CA ASN A 54 2.11 3.46 -12.16
C ASN A 54 3.15 2.33 -12.11
N SER A 55 3.11 1.41 -13.08
CA SER A 55 4.09 0.32 -13.23
C SER A 55 4.24 -0.60 -12.01
N ILE A 56 3.13 -1.13 -11.49
CA ILE A 56 3.19 -2.22 -10.50
C ILE A 56 3.69 -3.48 -11.19
N GLU A 57 4.86 -3.96 -10.78
CA GLU A 57 5.39 -5.26 -11.23
C GLU A 57 5.17 -6.36 -10.21
N GLU A 58 5.30 -6.03 -8.92
CA GLU A 58 5.21 -7.02 -7.84
C GLU A 58 4.36 -6.51 -6.67
N ILE A 59 3.59 -7.43 -6.08
CA ILE A 59 2.82 -7.21 -4.85
C ILE A 59 3.21 -8.29 -3.86
N GLU A 60 3.82 -7.90 -2.74
CA GLU A 60 4.09 -8.81 -1.64
C GLU A 60 3.03 -8.63 -0.55
N ILE A 61 2.54 -9.72 0.01
CA ILE A 61 1.59 -9.69 1.13
C ILE A 61 2.19 -10.45 2.29
N LYS A 62 2.28 -9.79 3.44
CA LYS A 62 2.71 -10.37 4.70
C LYS A 62 1.56 -10.31 5.71
N VAL A 63 1.06 -11.48 6.08
CA VAL A 63 0.05 -11.62 7.13
C VAL A 63 0.76 -11.54 8.49
N ILE A 64 0.42 -10.55 9.31
CA ILE A 64 0.91 -10.46 10.69
C ILE A 64 -0.08 -11.16 11.62
N THR A 65 -1.35 -10.77 11.54
CA THR A 65 -2.46 -11.39 12.28
C THR A 65 -3.69 -11.53 11.40
N VAL A 66 -4.73 -12.20 11.90
CA VAL A 66 -6.02 -12.35 11.20
C VAL A 66 -6.63 -10.99 10.83
N ASN A 67 -6.35 -9.95 11.62
CA ASN A 67 -6.91 -8.61 11.49
C ASN A 67 -5.91 -7.54 11.06
N ASN A 68 -4.63 -7.92 10.88
CA ASN A 68 -3.55 -6.99 10.56
C ASN A 68 -2.68 -7.57 9.43
N TRP A 69 -2.83 -7.01 8.23
CA TRP A 69 -2.08 -7.42 7.04
C TRP A 69 -1.18 -6.28 6.59
N ILE A 70 0.04 -6.61 6.19
CA ILE A 70 0.91 -5.68 5.47
C ILE A 70 0.98 -6.13 4.03
N PHE A 71 0.94 -5.18 3.11
CA PHE A 71 1.18 -5.44 1.71
C PHE A 71 2.02 -4.32 1.12
N SER A 72 2.83 -4.67 0.12
CA SER A 72 3.69 -3.72 -0.57
C SER A 72 3.46 -3.75 -2.07
N PHE A 73 3.73 -2.62 -2.71
CA PHE A 73 3.87 -2.52 -4.16
C PHE A 73 5.33 -2.22 -4.46
N ARG A 74 5.89 -2.89 -5.46
CA ARG A 74 7.24 -2.63 -5.96
C ARG A 74 7.21 -2.38 -7.46
N ASN A 75 7.97 -1.39 -7.89
CA ASN A 75 8.33 -1.17 -9.28
C ASN A 75 9.79 -1.59 -9.48
N ASN A 76 10.05 -2.54 -10.39
CA ASN A 76 11.40 -3.03 -10.63
C ASN A 76 12.22 -2.11 -11.55
N GLU A 77 11.57 -1.19 -12.29
CA GLU A 77 12.25 -0.26 -13.19
C GLU A 77 13.03 0.83 -12.42
N ASP A 78 12.40 1.41 -11.41
CA ASP A 78 12.93 2.50 -10.58
C ASP A 78 13.28 2.07 -9.13
N GLY A 79 12.96 0.83 -8.74
CA GLY A 79 13.18 0.31 -7.39
C GLY A 79 12.31 0.95 -6.32
N MET A 80 11.21 1.63 -6.68
CA MET A 80 10.30 2.23 -5.71
C MET A 80 9.50 1.13 -5.00
N LYS A 81 9.43 1.23 -3.68
CA LYS A 81 8.66 0.33 -2.82
C LYS A 81 7.75 1.13 -1.89
N VAL A 82 6.49 0.72 -1.84
CA VAL A 82 5.49 1.32 -0.96
C VAL A 82 4.89 0.24 -0.09
N VAL A 83 4.79 0.49 1.20
CA VAL A 83 4.28 -0.47 2.16
C VAL A 83 3.03 0.09 2.84
N TYR A 84 1.95 -0.68 2.83
CA TYR A 84 0.69 -0.35 3.48
C TYR A 84 0.33 -1.41 4.52
N ARG A 85 -0.38 -0.97 5.57
CA ARG A 85 -1.01 -1.83 6.57
C ARG A 85 -2.52 -1.75 6.43
N ILE A 86 -3.20 -2.88 6.56
CA ILE A 86 -4.64 -2.98 6.76
C ILE A 86 -4.89 -3.47 8.18
N SER A 87 -5.53 -2.66 9.02
CA SER A 87 -5.94 -3.05 10.37
C SER A 87 -7.41 -2.77 10.61
N THR A 88 -8.02 -3.46 11.58
CA THR A 88 -9.36 -3.08 12.03
C THR A 88 -9.27 -1.82 12.88
N ASN A 89 -10.32 -0.99 12.87
CA ASN A 89 -10.40 0.19 13.74
C ASN A 89 -10.53 -0.15 15.24
N ASN A 90 -10.37 -1.42 15.62
CA ASN A 90 -10.50 -1.92 16.98
C ASN A 90 -9.15 -2.23 17.66
N GLU A 91 -8.01 -1.96 17.01
CA GLU A 91 -6.68 -2.12 17.63
C GLU A 91 -6.23 -0.87 18.45
N GLU A 92 -7.16 -0.18 19.10
CA GLU A 92 -6.86 0.71 20.22
C GLU A 92 -7.67 0.28 21.44
N LYS A 93 -7.08 -0.64 22.22
CA LYS A 93 -7.18 -0.67 23.69
C LYS A 93 -6.10 -1.54 24.30
#